data_AF-A0A957LG13-F1
#
_entry.id   AF-A0A957LG13-F1
#
_cell.length_a   1.000
_cell.length_b   1.000
_cell.length_c   1.000
_cell.angle_alpha   90.00
_cell.angle_beta   90.00
_cell.angle_gamma   90.00
#
_symmetry.space_group_name_H-M   'P 1'
#
loop_
_entity.id
_entity.type
_entity.pdbx_description
1 polymer ?
#
loop_
_entity_poly.entity_id
_entity_poly.type
_entity_poly.pdbx_seq_one_letter_code
_entity_poly.pdbx_strand_id
1 'polypeptide(L)'
;MLEPRQGPARLFVMGLIGVVVVVGLALVVMSLGASSNAVPLGEGAEVNVLANSDNECVVCHERNTPGIVEQYGHSTMAAAEVTCQDCHEVEADYPNAVEHEGTYVLNEPTTAMCESCHQQQVAQFNQSRHGLPAYVAYNGTDGLEPVLLELYGSIPEGGFAPDKMRNALFDIEGPEVTQFACRSCHDIGKPAADLS
;
A
#
# COMPACT_ATOMS: atom_id res chain seq x y z
N MET A 1 68.16 14.16 38.47
CA MET A 1 66.84 13.67 38.04
C MET A 1 67.01 13.15 36.64
N LEU A 2 66.99 11.83 36.44
CA LEU A 2 67.14 11.20 35.12
C LEU A 2 65.74 11.10 34.51
N GLU A 3 65.44 11.90 33.48
CA GLU A 3 64.27 11.66 32.64
C GLU A 3 64.35 10.24 32.07
N PRO A 4 63.27 9.43 32.15
CA PRO A 4 63.27 8.12 31.54
C PRO A 4 63.37 8.27 30.01
N ARG A 5 64.55 7.94 29.45
CA ARG A 5 64.76 7.84 28.01
C ARG A 5 63.66 6.96 27.42
N GLN A 6 62.78 7.55 26.61
CA GLN A 6 61.76 6.79 25.90
C GLN A 6 62.48 5.82 24.94
N GLY A 7 62.42 4.53 25.24
CA GLY A 7 63.06 3.50 24.42
C GLY A 7 62.51 3.50 23.00
N PRO A 8 63.28 3.01 22.01
CA PRO A 8 62.87 3.02 20.60
C PRO A 8 61.49 2.39 20.38
N ALA A 9 61.14 1.35 21.16
CA ALA A 9 59.83 0.70 21.14
C ALA A 9 58.66 1.65 21.48
N ARG A 10 58.82 2.59 22.41
CA ARG A 10 57.77 3.56 22.78
C ARG A 10 57.53 4.57 21.66
N LEU A 11 58.57 4.97 20.95
CA LEU A 11 58.46 5.85 19.78
C LEU A 11 57.75 5.14 18.62
N PHE A 12 58.03 3.85 18.39
CA PHE A 12 57.32 3.04 17.40
C PHE A 12 55.83 2.86 17.74
N VAL A 13 55.49 2.60 19.00
CA VAL A 13 54.10 2.45 19.44
C VAL A 13 53.33 3.77 19.31
N MET A 14 53.92 4.91 19.72
CA MET A 14 53.29 6.22 19.55
C MET A 14 53.12 6.59 18.07
N GLY A 15 54.09 6.24 17.22
CA GLY A 15 53.99 6.40 15.77
C GLY A 15 52.86 5.56 15.16
N LEU A 16 52.73 4.30 15.56
CA LEU A 16 51.65 3.41 15.10
C LEU A 16 50.27 3.94 15.52
N ILE A 17 50.13 4.37 16.78
CA ILE A 17 48.88 4.97 17.28
C ILE A 17 48.54 6.23 16.49
N GLY A 18 49.53 7.10 16.24
CA GLY A 18 49.34 8.30 15.41
C GLY A 18 48.84 7.97 14.00
N VAL A 19 49.44 6.96 13.34
CA VAL A 19 49.01 6.51 12.01
C VAL A 19 47.59 5.96 12.04
N VAL A 20 47.25 5.11 13.01
CA VAL A 20 45.90 4.53 13.13
C VAL A 20 44.85 5.61 13.38
N VAL A 21 45.14 6.60 14.22
CA VAL A 21 44.23 7.72 14.49
C VAL A 21 44.02 8.55 13.23
N VAL A 22 45.08 8.90 12.49
CA VAL A 22 44.98 9.70 11.27
C VAL A 22 44.21 8.95 10.18
N VAL A 23 44.48 7.66 9.98
CA VAL A 23 43.76 6.83 9.01
C VAL A 23 42.29 6.69 9.41
N GLY A 24 41.99 6.44 10.69
CA GLY A 24 40.63 6.37 11.19
C GLY A 24 39.85 7.68 10.97
N LEU A 25 40.48 8.83 11.25
CA LEU A 25 39.87 10.14 11.05
C LEU A 25 39.65 10.44 9.57
N ALA A 26 40.59 10.06 8.70
CA ALA A 26 40.43 10.18 7.24
C ALA A 26 39.26 9.34 6.72
N LEU A 27 39.10 8.11 7.21
CA LEU A 27 37.98 7.24 6.83
C LEU A 27 36.62 7.79 7.29
N VAL A 28 36.54 8.39 8.48
CA VAL A 28 35.32 9.07 8.96
C VAL A 28 34.99 10.30 8.09
N VAL A 29 35.99 11.10 7.72
CA VAL A 29 35.77 12.25 6.82
C VAL A 29 35.30 11.78 5.44
N MET A 30 35.86 10.69 4.91
CA MET A 30 35.43 10.12 3.63
C MET A 30 34.01 9.53 3.68
N SER A 31 33.61 8.89 4.78
CA SER A 31 32.24 8.35 4.92
C SER A 31 31.19 9.44 5.05
N LEU A 32 31.52 10.54 5.74
CA LEU A 32 30.66 11.74 5.80
C LEU A 32 30.61 12.45 4.44
N GLY A 33 31.72 12.51 3.70
CA GLY A 33 31.78 13.12 2.36
C GLY A 33 31.04 12.33 1.28
N ALA A 34 31.06 10.99 1.33
CA ALA A 34 30.33 10.13 0.39
C ALA A 34 28.79 10.26 0.52
N SER A 35 28.30 10.81 1.63
CA SER A 35 26.88 11.10 1.85
C SER A 35 26.40 12.41 1.21
N SER A 36 27.30 13.15 0.53
CA SER A 36 26.97 14.36 -0.24
C SER A 36 26.88 14.09 -1.74
N ASN A 37 26.33 12.94 -2.14
CA ASN A 37 25.55 12.90 -3.37
C ASN A 37 24.30 13.75 -3.08
N ALA A 38 24.40 15.05 -3.35
CA ALA A 38 23.23 15.88 -3.46
C ALA A 38 22.30 15.19 -4.45
N VAL A 39 21.16 14.67 -3.95
CA VAL A 39 20.04 14.31 -4.80
C VAL A 39 19.73 15.58 -5.58
N PRO A 40 19.87 15.61 -6.92
CA PRO A 40 19.56 16.81 -7.68
C PRO A 40 18.09 17.13 -7.42
N LEU A 41 17.82 18.23 -6.71
CA LEU A 41 16.47 18.71 -6.37
C LEU A 41 15.74 19.30 -7.59
N GLY A 42 16.05 18.88 -8.81
CA GLY A 42 15.58 19.63 -9.99
C GLY A 42 15.65 18.98 -11.36
N GLU A 43 16.11 17.73 -11.51
CA GLU A 43 16.17 17.06 -12.83
C GLU A 43 15.22 15.85 -12.93
N GLY A 44 14.13 15.88 -12.17
CA GLY A 44 13.13 14.80 -12.16
C GLY A 44 11.94 15.08 -11.25
N ALA A 45 11.50 16.34 -11.14
CA ALA A 45 10.18 16.58 -10.57
C ALA A 45 9.19 15.83 -11.48
N GLU A 46 8.53 14.80 -10.93
CA GLU A 46 7.48 14.10 -11.66
C GLU A 46 6.47 15.15 -12.15
N VAL A 47 6.09 15.07 -13.41
CA VAL A 47 5.16 16.02 -14.01
C VAL A 47 3.77 15.62 -13.54
N ASN A 48 3.12 16.49 -12.77
CA ASN A 48 1.70 16.34 -12.48
C ASN A 48 0.92 16.61 -13.78
N VAL A 49 0.37 15.56 -14.40
CA VAL A 49 -0.35 15.68 -15.68
C VAL A 49 -1.71 16.38 -15.53
N LEU A 50 -2.22 16.51 -14.30
CA LEU A 50 -3.50 17.13 -14.00
C LEU A 50 -3.40 18.62 -13.63
N ALA A 51 -2.19 19.18 -13.52
CA ALA A 51 -1.95 20.56 -13.05
C ALA A 51 -2.67 21.66 -13.86
N ASN A 52 -3.13 21.36 -15.08
CA ASN A 52 -3.91 22.27 -15.91
C ASN A 52 -5.20 21.63 -16.44
N SER A 53 -5.71 20.61 -15.74
CA SER A 53 -6.95 19.94 -16.11
C SER A 53 -8.14 20.90 -16.03
N ASP A 54 -9.04 20.83 -17.00
CA ASP A 54 -10.34 21.50 -17.00
C ASP A 54 -11.49 20.57 -16.59
N ASN A 55 -11.18 19.32 -16.21
CA ASN A 55 -12.15 18.38 -15.68
C ASN A 55 -12.74 18.89 -14.36
N GLU A 56 -14.06 18.90 -14.25
CA GLU A 56 -14.76 19.51 -13.10
C GLU A 56 -14.43 18.84 -11.76
N CYS A 57 -14.27 17.51 -11.75
CA CYS A 57 -13.86 16.77 -10.56
C CYS A 57 -12.45 17.22 -10.13
N VAL A 58 -11.50 17.28 -11.07
CA VAL A 58 -10.13 17.72 -10.77
C VAL A 58 -10.11 19.15 -10.26
N VAL A 59 -10.77 20.08 -10.95
CA VAL A 59 -10.79 21.51 -10.58
C VAL A 59 -11.41 21.74 -9.20
N CYS A 60 -12.48 21.01 -8.86
CA CYS A 60 -13.10 21.11 -7.54
C CYS A 60 -12.23 20.45 -6.46
N HIS A 61 -11.70 19.25 -6.72
CA HIS A 61 -10.91 18.50 -5.75
C HIS A 61 -9.50 19.06 -5.55
N GLU A 62 -8.92 19.78 -6.50
CA GLU A 62 -7.66 20.50 -6.29
C GLU A 62 -7.80 21.56 -5.19
N ARG A 63 -9.00 22.15 -5.04
CA ARG A 63 -9.29 23.15 -4.02
C ARG A 63 -9.63 22.55 -2.67
N ASN A 64 -10.41 21.46 -2.67
CA ASN A 64 -10.98 20.89 -1.45
C ASN A 64 -10.14 19.74 -0.88
N THR A 65 -9.49 18.96 -1.73
CA THR A 65 -8.67 17.79 -1.39
C THR A 65 -7.40 17.74 -2.26
N PRO A 66 -6.53 18.78 -2.22
CA PRO A 66 -5.38 18.89 -3.13
C PRO A 66 -4.46 17.67 -3.12
N GLY A 67 -4.36 16.99 -1.97
CA GLY A 67 -3.51 15.80 -1.83
C GLY A 67 -3.89 14.64 -2.75
N ILE A 68 -5.19 14.41 -2.99
CA ILE A 68 -5.60 13.30 -3.88
C ILE A 68 -5.31 13.63 -5.35
N VAL A 69 -5.50 14.89 -5.75
CA VAL A 69 -5.22 15.35 -7.12
C VAL A 69 -3.72 15.33 -7.38
N GLU A 70 -2.91 15.78 -6.41
CA GLU A 70 -1.46 15.73 -6.50
C GLU A 70 -0.97 14.29 -6.61
N GLN A 71 -1.40 13.40 -5.71
CA GLN A 71 -0.98 12.00 -5.76
C GLN A 71 -1.40 11.31 -7.06
N TYR A 72 -2.66 11.49 -7.48
CA TYR A 72 -3.17 10.84 -8.68
C TYR A 72 -2.54 11.41 -9.95
N GLY A 73 -2.29 12.72 -9.99
CA GLY A 73 -1.70 13.41 -11.14
C GLY A 73 -0.26 13.00 -11.48
N HIS A 74 0.46 12.36 -10.56
CA HIS A 74 1.76 11.73 -10.83
C HIS A 74 1.66 10.24 -11.17
N SER A 75 0.46 9.66 -11.15
CA SER A 75 0.27 8.23 -11.39
C SER A 75 0.34 7.85 -12.86
N THR A 76 0.66 6.59 -13.14
CA THR A 76 0.63 6.03 -14.49
C THR A 76 -0.78 5.96 -15.08
N MET A 77 -1.82 5.89 -14.23
CA MET A 77 -3.22 5.90 -14.68
C MET A 77 -3.61 7.28 -15.19
N ALA A 78 -3.28 8.34 -14.46
CA ALA A 78 -3.51 9.71 -14.92
C ALA A 78 -2.72 10.01 -16.20
N ALA A 79 -1.47 9.55 -16.30
CA ALA A 79 -0.67 9.67 -17.51
C ALA A 79 -1.22 8.87 -18.70
N ALA A 80 -2.02 7.84 -18.43
CA ALA A 80 -2.77 7.06 -19.43
C ALA A 80 -4.19 7.60 -19.67
N GLU A 81 -4.47 8.83 -19.23
CA GLU A 81 -5.75 9.54 -19.42
C GLU A 81 -6.94 8.85 -18.73
N VAL A 82 -6.70 8.00 -17.73
CA VAL A 82 -7.76 7.52 -16.83
C VAL A 82 -8.18 8.68 -15.92
N THR A 83 -9.47 8.95 -15.89
CA THR A 83 -10.08 10.07 -15.18
C THR A 83 -10.60 9.64 -13.81
N CYS A 84 -10.98 10.61 -12.97
CA CYS A 84 -11.61 10.33 -11.68
C CYS A 84 -12.91 9.54 -11.86
N GLN A 85 -13.68 9.90 -12.88
CA GLN A 85 -14.97 9.34 -13.22
C GLN A 85 -14.87 7.85 -13.59
N ASP A 86 -13.81 7.44 -14.28
CA ASP A 86 -13.65 6.04 -14.74
C ASP A 86 -13.65 5.01 -13.60
N CYS A 87 -13.31 5.44 -12.37
CA CYS A 87 -13.36 4.59 -11.18
C CYS A 87 -14.53 4.95 -10.24
N HIS A 88 -14.91 6.22 -10.19
CA HIS A 88 -15.84 6.71 -9.17
C HIS A 88 -17.26 6.87 -9.67
N GLU A 89 -17.48 7.33 -10.91
CA GLU A 89 -18.82 7.64 -11.40
C GLU A 89 -19.59 6.37 -11.77
N VAL A 90 -20.82 6.27 -11.27
CA VAL A 90 -21.70 5.12 -11.45
C VAL A 90 -23.14 5.57 -11.64
N GLU A 91 -24.01 4.66 -12.07
CA GLU A 91 -25.44 4.93 -12.15
C GLU A 91 -26.07 5.08 -10.75
N ALA A 92 -27.21 5.78 -10.67
CA ALA A 92 -27.89 6.07 -9.42
C ALA A 92 -28.35 4.83 -8.63
N ASP A 93 -28.60 3.72 -9.34
CA ASP A 93 -29.02 2.45 -8.76
C ASP A 93 -27.86 1.49 -8.49
N TYR A 94 -26.62 1.91 -8.74
CA TYR A 94 -25.44 1.11 -8.45
C TYR A 94 -25.27 0.91 -6.93
N PRO A 95 -24.88 -0.28 -6.45
CA PRO A 95 -24.67 -0.53 -5.03
C PRO A 95 -23.68 0.46 -4.39
N ASN A 96 -24.11 1.11 -3.29
CA ASN A 96 -23.35 2.14 -2.57
C ASN A 96 -23.10 3.45 -3.35
N ALA A 97 -23.84 3.71 -4.44
CA ALA A 97 -23.83 5.00 -5.11
C ALA A 97 -24.29 6.12 -4.16
N VAL A 98 -23.59 7.25 -4.20
CA VAL A 98 -23.90 8.46 -3.45
C VAL A 98 -24.01 9.63 -4.41
N GLU A 99 -25.08 10.42 -4.29
CA GLU A 99 -25.23 11.64 -5.08
C GLU A 99 -24.11 12.63 -4.76
N HIS A 100 -23.44 13.14 -5.79
CA HIS A 100 -22.32 14.06 -5.67
C HIS A 100 -22.30 15.02 -6.87
N GLU A 101 -22.50 16.31 -6.61
CA GLU A 101 -22.42 17.39 -7.62
C GLU A 101 -23.25 17.13 -8.90
N GLY A 102 -24.43 16.50 -8.77
CA GLY A 102 -25.34 16.25 -9.88
C GLY A 102 -25.08 14.95 -10.65
N THR A 103 -24.12 14.15 -10.22
CA THR A 103 -23.94 12.74 -10.64
C THR A 103 -23.97 11.81 -9.43
N TYR A 104 -23.69 10.53 -9.63
CA TYR A 104 -23.58 9.52 -8.57
C TYR A 104 -22.19 8.90 -8.60
N VAL A 105 -21.60 8.74 -7.41
CA VAL A 105 -20.24 8.23 -7.27
C VAL A 105 -20.13 7.15 -6.20
N LEU A 106 -19.13 6.29 -6.34
CA LEU A 106 -18.59 5.44 -5.30
C LEU A 106 -17.53 6.22 -4.52
N ASN A 107 -17.66 6.31 -3.20
CA ASN A 107 -16.58 6.85 -2.36
C ASN A 107 -15.35 5.93 -2.38
N GLU A 108 -15.57 4.63 -2.52
CA GLU A 108 -14.57 3.57 -2.48
C GLU A 108 -14.81 2.62 -3.66
N PRO A 109 -14.10 2.83 -4.79
CA PRO A 109 -14.19 1.93 -5.95
C PRO A 109 -13.81 0.49 -5.58
N THR A 110 -14.54 -0.47 -6.15
CA THR A 110 -14.36 -1.89 -5.89
C THR A 110 -13.52 -2.55 -6.99
N THR A 111 -13.22 -3.85 -6.86
CA THR A 111 -12.53 -4.60 -7.92
C THR A 111 -13.31 -4.64 -9.22
N ALA A 112 -14.64 -4.42 -9.20
CA ALA A 112 -15.46 -4.36 -10.41
C ALA A 112 -15.04 -3.19 -11.32
N MET A 113 -14.69 -2.03 -10.74
CA MET A 113 -14.20 -0.88 -11.51
C MET A 113 -12.85 -1.18 -12.15
N CYS A 114 -11.96 -1.85 -11.41
CA CYS A 114 -10.65 -2.26 -11.90
C CYS A 114 -10.72 -3.33 -12.99
N GLU A 115 -11.70 -4.25 -12.93
CA GLU A 115 -11.80 -5.41 -13.82
C GLU A 115 -12.03 -5.02 -15.28
N SER A 116 -12.66 -3.86 -15.53
CA SER A 116 -12.85 -3.30 -16.87
C SER A 116 -11.54 -3.23 -17.69
N CYS A 117 -10.43 -2.91 -17.02
CA CYS A 117 -9.10 -2.76 -17.61
C CYS A 117 -8.09 -3.83 -17.13
N HIS A 118 -8.24 -4.35 -15.91
CA HIS A 118 -7.28 -5.21 -15.22
C HIS A 118 -7.81 -6.62 -14.89
N GLN A 119 -8.48 -7.24 -15.87
CA GLN A 119 -9.10 -8.56 -15.75
C GLN A 119 -8.17 -9.63 -15.16
N GLN A 120 -6.92 -9.69 -15.63
CA GLN A 120 -5.96 -10.68 -15.15
C GLN A 120 -5.60 -10.48 -13.69
N GLN A 121 -5.36 -9.24 -13.27
CA GLN A 121 -4.99 -8.90 -11.90
C GLN A 121 -6.16 -9.13 -10.95
N VAL A 122 -7.38 -8.79 -11.37
CA VAL A 122 -8.59 -9.07 -10.58
C VAL A 122 -8.81 -10.58 -10.44
N ALA A 123 -8.67 -11.35 -11.52
CA ALA A 123 -8.74 -12.81 -11.45
C ALA A 123 -7.69 -13.41 -10.48
N GLN A 124 -6.46 -12.89 -10.51
CA GLN A 124 -5.40 -13.31 -9.58
C GLN A 124 -5.70 -12.90 -8.13
N PHE A 125 -6.20 -11.68 -7.91
CA PHE A 125 -6.61 -11.19 -6.58
C PHE A 125 -7.72 -12.06 -6.00
N ASN A 126 -8.74 -12.39 -6.80
CA ASN A 126 -9.84 -13.25 -6.43
C ASN A 126 -9.38 -14.67 -6.08
N GLN A 127 -8.27 -15.14 -6.67
CA GLN A 127 -7.64 -16.43 -6.33
C GLN A 127 -6.61 -16.35 -5.19
N SER A 128 -6.37 -15.16 -4.64
CA SER A 128 -5.34 -14.94 -3.62
C SER A 128 -5.90 -15.04 -2.21
N ARG A 129 -5.01 -15.27 -1.24
CA ARG A 129 -5.35 -15.19 0.19
C ARG A 129 -5.70 -13.79 0.68
N HIS A 130 -5.52 -12.75 -0.14
CA HIS A 130 -5.89 -11.37 0.19
C HIS A 130 -7.29 -11.00 -0.33
N GLY A 131 -7.95 -11.88 -1.10
CA GLY A 131 -9.34 -11.73 -1.53
C GLY A 131 -10.30 -12.50 -0.62
N LEU A 132 -11.34 -13.10 -1.21
CA LEU A 132 -12.40 -13.83 -0.50
C LEU A 132 -11.92 -14.83 0.58
N PRO A 133 -10.81 -15.59 0.39
CA PRO A 133 -10.30 -16.47 1.44
C PRO A 133 -9.91 -15.74 2.75
N ALA A 134 -9.47 -14.47 2.68
CA ALA A 134 -9.18 -13.69 3.88
C ALA A 134 -10.45 -13.55 4.74
N TYR A 135 -11.55 -13.15 4.13
CA TYR A 135 -12.81 -12.95 4.83
C TYR A 135 -13.39 -14.27 5.36
N VAL A 136 -13.38 -15.31 4.52
CA VAL A 136 -13.88 -16.65 4.90
C VAL A 136 -13.12 -17.23 6.09
N ALA A 137 -11.82 -16.95 6.24
CA ALA A 137 -11.01 -17.49 7.34
C ALA A 137 -11.59 -17.18 8.75
N TYR A 138 -12.27 -16.04 8.91
CA TYR A 138 -12.88 -15.64 10.18
C TYR A 138 -14.41 -15.61 10.13
N ASN A 139 -15.01 -15.31 8.98
CA ASN A 139 -16.47 -15.24 8.87
C ASN A 139 -17.09 -16.62 8.59
N GLY A 140 -16.29 -17.56 8.09
CA GLY A 140 -16.82 -18.75 7.43
C GLY A 140 -17.52 -18.38 6.13
N THR A 141 -18.32 -19.31 5.61
CA THR A 141 -19.10 -19.09 4.37
C THR A 141 -20.54 -18.65 4.60
N ASP A 142 -20.91 -18.36 5.85
CA ASP A 142 -22.24 -17.88 6.20
C ASP A 142 -22.49 -16.51 5.57
N GLY A 143 -23.61 -16.38 4.83
CA GLY A 143 -24.01 -15.13 4.17
C GLY A 143 -23.35 -14.87 2.81
N LEU A 144 -22.56 -15.80 2.27
CA LEU A 144 -22.06 -15.69 0.90
C LEU A 144 -23.11 -16.13 -0.11
N GLU A 145 -23.29 -15.33 -1.16
CA GLU A 145 -24.12 -15.66 -2.33
C GLU A 145 -23.56 -16.90 -3.08
N PRO A 146 -24.40 -17.64 -3.83
CA PRO A 146 -23.97 -18.83 -4.57
C PRO A 146 -22.77 -18.61 -5.49
N VAL A 147 -22.71 -17.45 -6.15
CA VAL A 147 -21.60 -17.07 -7.04
C VAL A 147 -20.27 -16.95 -6.27
N LEU A 148 -20.32 -16.41 -5.05
CA LEU A 148 -19.14 -16.28 -4.18
C LEU A 148 -18.73 -17.63 -3.59
N LEU A 149 -19.68 -18.52 -3.31
CA LEU A 149 -19.39 -19.89 -2.90
C LEU A 149 -18.70 -20.70 -4.01
N GLU A 150 -19.12 -20.51 -5.26
CA GLU A 150 -18.48 -21.10 -6.43
C GLU A 150 -17.07 -20.53 -6.63
N LEU A 151 -16.93 -19.20 -6.56
CA LEU A 151 -15.64 -18.53 -6.63
C LEU A 151 -14.70 -19.08 -5.55
N TYR A 152 -15.13 -19.10 -4.28
CA TYR A 152 -14.33 -19.65 -3.18
C TYR A 152 -13.95 -21.11 -3.42
N GLY A 153 -14.89 -21.94 -3.91
CA GLY A 153 -14.64 -23.34 -4.23
C GLY A 153 -13.63 -23.57 -5.38
N SER A 154 -13.44 -22.57 -6.24
CA SER A 154 -12.44 -22.60 -7.31
C SER A 154 -11.01 -22.31 -6.84
N ILE A 155 -10.85 -21.79 -5.61
CA ILE A 155 -9.56 -21.41 -5.02
C ILE A 155 -8.94 -22.63 -4.33
N PRO A 156 -7.61 -22.85 -4.41
CA PRO A 156 -6.95 -23.95 -3.70
C PRO A 156 -7.29 -24.00 -2.19
N GLU A 157 -7.39 -22.85 -1.53
CA GLU A 157 -7.79 -22.71 -0.13
C GLU A 157 -9.26 -23.03 0.15
N GLY A 158 -10.15 -22.94 -0.85
CA GLY A 158 -11.54 -23.38 -0.73
C GLY A 158 -11.76 -24.85 -1.08
N GLY A 159 -10.74 -25.49 -1.67
CA GLY A 159 -10.69 -26.92 -1.93
C GLY A 159 -10.42 -27.72 -0.66
N PHE A 160 -11.45 -28.40 -0.15
CA PHE A 160 -11.48 -29.23 1.05
C PHE A 160 -11.41 -28.46 2.40
N ALA A 161 -12.57 -27.98 2.82
CA ALA A 161 -12.88 -27.62 4.22
C ALA A 161 -14.20 -28.34 4.60
N PRO A 162 -14.17 -29.44 5.37
CA PRO A 162 -15.35 -30.28 5.60
C PRO A 162 -16.50 -29.58 6.33
N ASP A 163 -16.22 -28.47 7.02
CA ASP A 163 -17.19 -27.72 7.80
C ASP A 163 -17.26 -26.23 7.41
N LYS A 164 -16.32 -25.73 6.59
CA LYS A 164 -16.17 -24.31 6.18
C LYS A 164 -16.33 -23.34 7.36
N MET A 165 -16.03 -23.80 8.58
CA MET A 165 -16.30 -23.06 9.79
C MET A 165 -15.26 -21.96 9.96
N ARG A 166 -15.73 -20.83 10.50
CA ARG A 166 -14.87 -19.78 11.03
C ARG A 166 -13.91 -20.32 12.09
N ASN A 167 -12.76 -19.67 12.23
CA ASN A 167 -11.81 -20.00 13.30
C ASN A 167 -12.48 -19.93 14.68
N ALA A 168 -12.28 -20.95 15.53
CA ALA A 168 -12.83 -20.99 16.88
C ALA A 168 -12.42 -19.78 17.75
N LEU A 169 -11.28 -19.15 17.45
CA LEU A 169 -10.85 -17.90 18.10
C LEU A 169 -11.88 -16.79 17.93
N PHE A 170 -12.56 -16.69 16.79
CA PHE A 170 -13.58 -15.67 16.55
C PHE A 170 -14.70 -15.74 17.61
N ASP A 171 -15.18 -16.96 17.90
CA ASP A 171 -16.23 -17.17 18.89
C ASP A 171 -15.71 -16.95 20.33
N ILE A 172 -14.44 -17.30 20.60
CA ILE A 172 -13.80 -17.14 21.91
C ILE A 172 -13.55 -15.66 22.23
N GLU A 173 -13.10 -14.89 21.24
CA GLU A 173 -12.74 -13.47 21.38
C GLU A 173 -13.98 -12.58 21.51
N GLY A 174 -15.09 -12.94 20.88
CA GLY A 174 -16.33 -12.18 20.95
C GLY A 174 -16.35 -10.94 20.04
N PRO A 175 -17.53 -10.31 19.88
CA PRO A 175 -17.74 -9.25 18.88
C PRO A 175 -16.90 -7.99 19.13
N GLU A 176 -16.62 -7.66 20.39
CA GLU A 176 -15.86 -6.46 20.75
C GLU A 176 -14.39 -6.58 20.35
N VAL A 177 -13.80 -7.78 20.50
CA VAL A 177 -12.39 -8.04 20.15
C VAL A 177 -12.23 -8.26 18.66
N THR A 178 -13.13 -9.04 18.05
CA THR A 178 -13.06 -9.39 16.63
C THR A 178 -13.15 -8.18 15.70
N GLN A 179 -13.76 -7.06 16.14
CA GLN A 179 -13.77 -5.81 15.39
C GLN A 179 -12.36 -5.29 15.07
N PHE A 180 -11.41 -5.39 15.99
CA PHE A 180 -10.04 -4.93 15.76
C PHE A 180 -9.06 -6.07 15.50
N ALA A 181 -9.34 -7.29 15.99
CA ALA A 181 -8.46 -8.44 15.83
C ALA A 181 -8.63 -9.17 14.49
N CYS A 182 -9.88 -9.39 14.05
CA CYS A 182 -10.15 -10.11 12.80
C CYS A 182 -10.44 -9.13 11.65
N ARG A 183 -11.45 -8.27 11.83
CA ARG A 183 -12.00 -7.45 10.72
C ARG A 183 -10.98 -6.49 10.14
N SER A 184 -10.13 -5.89 10.99
CA SER A 184 -9.05 -4.98 10.57
C SER A 184 -8.16 -5.56 9.45
N CYS A 185 -7.90 -6.87 9.51
CA CYS A 185 -7.04 -7.54 8.53
C CYS A 185 -7.83 -8.36 7.50
N HIS A 186 -8.97 -8.95 7.89
CA HIS A 186 -9.68 -9.93 7.06
C HIS A 186 -10.84 -9.33 6.25
N ASP A 187 -11.35 -8.15 6.61
CA ASP A 187 -12.40 -7.48 5.83
C ASP A 187 -11.88 -6.96 4.48
N ILE A 188 -10.56 -6.98 4.25
CA ILE A 188 -9.97 -6.75 2.92
C ILE A 188 -10.52 -7.72 1.86
N GLY A 189 -10.89 -8.93 2.29
CA GLY A 189 -11.49 -9.94 1.42
C GLY A 189 -13.01 -9.94 1.43
N LYS A 190 -13.65 -9.02 2.17
CA LYS A 190 -15.10 -8.97 2.29
C LYS A 190 -15.67 -8.63 0.91
N PRO A 191 -16.62 -9.43 0.38
CA PRO A 191 -17.27 -9.12 -0.89
C PRO A 191 -17.89 -7.73 -0.87
N ALA A 192 -17.63 -6.96 -1.93
CA ALA A 192 -18.34 -5.73 -2.18
C ALA A 192 -19.76 -6.03 -2.68
N ALA A 193 -20.69 -5.09 -2.46
CA ALA A 193 -22.11 -5.27 -2.75
C ALA A 193 -22.45 -5.33 -4.25
N ASP A 194 -21.49 -5.01 -5.10
CA ASP A 194 -21.55 -5.09 -6.55
C ASP A 194 -20.92 -6.37 -7.12
N LEU A 195 -20.33 -7.21 -6.25
CA LEU A 195 -19.77 -8.52 -6.57
C LEU A 195 -20.71 -9.68 -6.18
N SER A 196 -21.96 -9.36 -5.86
CA SER A 196 -23.00 -10.29 -5.35
C SER A 196 -24.11 -10.55 -6.35
#